data_AF-A0A1H7MUF5-F1
#
_entry.id   AF-A0A1H7MUF5-F1
#
_cell.length_a   1.000
_cell.length_b   1.000
_cell.length_c   1.000
_cell.angle_alpha   90.00
_cell.angle_beta   90.00
_cell.angle_gamma   90.00
#
_symmetry.space_group_name_H-M   'P 1'
#
loop_
_entity.id
_entity.type
_entity.pdbx_description
1 polymer ?
#
loop_
_entity_poly.entity_id
_entity_poly.type
_entity_poly.pdbx_seq_one_letter_code
_entity_poly.pdbx_strand_id
1 'polypeptide(L)'
;MVKRTEKRAEPEGVKERLKAVEAAFEAEEFERALAQVNTLLEAAPKLPEALHYRAAALVELGQFEEAVRAYRQAVKSHPEDLEFLLGAADFLICRMGEDREAVEEGLELCARGRKLAHRRDDVEGVYEFLLLEGMGLNQLGECTRALVSLDAALVHVPRSVDAHVERGISLFELCQFEEARMAFEEVLEDAPEEAWAHHYLGLIAERRGDMRESRKRFAKAQALLPQEFPPPVALAEEEFDQALEAAVKALPEHVKGYLDNVTISVEDLPSNDDLLAQSPPLSPSILGVFRGTPVGERSVTNAYDHFPAAIVLYQKNLERFARTREELIEQIGITVMHEVGHLVGLDEDDLWERGLD
;
A
#
# COMPACT_ATOMS: atom_id res chain seq x y z
N MET A 1 -38.35 39.67 22.95
CA MET A 1 -36.89 39.59 23.14
C MET A 1 -36.30 38.88 21.95
N VAL A 2 -35.73 39.65 21.02
CA VAL A 2 -35.10 39.16 19.79
C VAL A 2 -33.68 38.72 20.16
N LYS A 3 -33.39 37.41 20.09
CA LYS A 3 -32.02 36.90 20.19
C LYS A 3 -31.29 37.29 18.90
N ARG A 4 -30.48 38.36 18.98
CA ARG A 4 -29.50 38.71 17.94
C ARG A 4 -28.51 37.55 17.84
N THR A 5 -28.48 36.94 16.67
CA THR A 5 -27.37 36.12 16.20
C THR A 5 -26.14 37.02 16.11
N GLU A 6 -25.20 36.85 17.04
CA GLU A 6 -23.88 37.46 16.94
C GLU A 6 -23.14 36.77 15.80
N LYS A 7 -23.17 37.42 14.63
CA LYS A 7 -22.26 37.17 13.52
C LYS A 7 -20.87 37.57 14.03
N ARG A 8 -20.11 36.59 14.53
CA ARG A 8 -18.72 36.78 14.98
C ARG A 8 -17.96 37.44 13.84
N ALA A 9 -17.51 38.68 14.03
CA ALA A 9 -16.73 39.39 13.02
C ALA A 9 -15.49 38.54 12.69
N GLU A 10 -15.20 38.34 11.40
CA GLU A 10 -13.91 37.77 10.98
C GLU A 10 -12.80 38.59 11.66
N PRO A 11 -11.82 37.96 12.34
CA PRO A 11 -10.70 38.68 12.89
C PRO A 11 -10.06 39.55 11.80
N GLU A 12 -9.79 40.83 12.09
CA GLU A 12 -9.17 41.73 11.11
C GLU A 12 -7.90 41.10 10.52
N GLY A 13 -7.75 41.19 9.19
CA GLY A 13 -6.59 40.69 8.47
C GLY A 13 -6.49 39.17 8.28
N VAL A 14 -7.55 38.38 8.49
CA VAL A 14 -7.51 36.91 8.20
C VAL A 14 -7.15 36.64 6.75
N LYS A 15 -7.77 37.34 5.79
CA LYS A 15 -7.49 37.15 4.35
C LYS A 15 -6.04 37.47 3.98
N GLU A 16 -5.47 38.50 4.58
CA GLU A 16 -4.09 38.91 4.32
C GLU A 16 -3.10 37.90 4.93
N ARG A 17 -3.41 37.38 6.13
CA ARG A 17 -2.65 36.30 6.76
C ARG A 17 -2.73 34.99 5.99
N LEU A 18 -3.90 34.63 5.45
CA LEU A 18 -4.04 33.45 4.57
C LEU A 18 -3.19 33.58 3.31
N LYS A 19 -3.21 34.73 2.65
CA LYS A 19 -2.34 34.98 1.48
C LYS A 19 -0.86 34.87 1.82
N ALA A 20 -0.45 35.26 3.04
CA ALA A 20 0.92 35.09 3.48
C ALA A 20 1.29 33.61 3.70
N VAL A 21 0.35 32.81 4.22
CA VAL A 21 0.50 31.34 4.35
C VAL A 21 0.62 30.70 2.98
N GLU A 22 -0.29 31.02 2.07
CA GLU A 22 -0.29 30.55 0.67
C GLU A 22 1.03 30.88 -0.02
N ALA A 23 1.50 32.13 0.08
CA ALA A 23 2.78 32.54 -0.49
C ALA A 23 4.00 31.81 0.13
N ALA A 24 3.95 31.49 1.43
CA ALA A 24 4.99 30.69 2.07
C ALA A 24 4.96 29.24 1.58
N PHE A 25 3.77 28.68 1.35
CA PHE A 25 3.58 27.35 0.75
C PHE A 25 4.11 27.27 -0.68
N GLU A 26 3.75 28.23 -1.52
CA GLU A 26 4.24 28.30 -2.91
C GLU A 26 5.76 28.47 -2.98
N ALA A 27 6.36 29.06 -1.95
CA ALA A 27 7.81 29.20 -1.81
C ALA A 27 8.50 27.99 -1.17
N GLU A 28 7.76 26.91 -0.87
CA GLU A 28 8.23 25.71 -0.15
C GLU A 28 8.82 26.03 1.24
N GLU A 29 8.45 27.17 1.84
CA GLU A 29 8.84 27.57 3.18
C GLU A 29 7.89 26.96 4.22
N PHE A 30 7.80 25.63 4.27
CA PHE A 30 6.76 24.91 5.01
C PHE A 30 6.79 25.16 6.53
N GLU A 31 7.96 25.31 7.15
CA GLU A 31 8.05 25.65 8.58
C GLU A 31 7.48 27.04 8.86
N ARG A 32 7.73 27.99 7.96
CA ARG A 32 7.20 29.35 8.07
C ARG A 32 5.68 29.34 7.86
N ALA A 33 5.20 28.61 6.86
CA ALA A 33 3.79 28.45 6.60
C ALA A 33 3.08 27.82 7.81
N LEU A 34 3.66 26.77 8.42
CA LEU A 34 3.15 26.13 9.61
C LEU A 34 3.12 27.09 10.82
N ALA A 35 4.15 27.89 11.03
CA ALA A 35 4.16 28.89 12.09
C ALA A 35 3.04 29.93 11.89
N GLN A 36 2.90 30.46 10.67
CA GLN A 36 1.86 31.43 10.34
C GLN A 36 0.45 30.84 10.50
N VAL A 37 0.22 29.63 10.02
CA VAL A 37 -1.09 28.98 10.10
C VAL A 37 -1.48 28.64 11.55
N ASN A 38 -0.52 28.25 12.40
CA ASN A 38 -0.76 28.02 13.82
C ASN A 38 -1.23 29.31 14.52
N THR A 39 -0.58 30.45 14.27
CA THR A 39 -1.03 31.74 14.83
C THR A 39 -2.41 32.15 14.31
N LEU A 40 -2.74 31.77 13.08
CA LEU A 40 -4.05 32.05 12.49
C LEU A 40 -5.14 31.20 13.15
N LEU A 41 -4.84 29.92 13.43
CA LEU A 41 -5.74 29.00 14.11
C LEU A 41 -5.92 29.35 15.60
N GLU A 42 -4.97 29.99 16.26
CA GLU A 42 -5.18 30.55 17.61
C GLU A 42 -6.31 31.59 17.62
N ALA A 43 -6.35 32.47 16.59
CA ALA A 43 -7.37 33.49 16.45
C ALA A 43 -8.69 32.94 15.87
N ALA A 44 -8.61 31.97 14.96
CA ALA A 44 -9.75 31.37 14.27
C ALA A 44 -9.62 29.82 14.19
N PRO A 45 -9.94 29.09 15.28
CA PRO A 45 -9.64 27.65 15.41
C PRO A 45 -10.36 26.70 14.44
N LYS A 46 -11.32 27.20 13.67
CA LYS A 46 -12.14 26.42 12.73
C LYS A 46 -12.13 26.99 11.31
N LEU A 47 -11.16 27.86 11.00
CA LEU A 47 -11.01 28.44 9.67
C LEU A 47 -10.59 27.34 8.70
N PRO A 48 -11.42 26.97 7.69
CA PRO A 48 -11.16 25.83 6.84
C PRO A 48 -9.81 25.89 6.13
N GLU A 49 -9.50 27.01 5.48
CA GLU A 49 -8.28 27.21 4.70
C GLU A 49 -7.03 27.06 5.58
N ALA A 50 -7.10 27.53 6.82
CA ALA A 50 -6.00 27.39 7.77
C ALA A 50 -5.86 25.94 8.29
N LEU A 51 -6.95 25.19 8.41
CA LEU A 51 -6.87 23.77 8.76
C LEU A 51 -6.28 22.95 7.61
N HIS A 52 -6.64 23.27 6.36
CA HIS A 52 -6.04 22.69 5.15
C HIS A 52 -4.52 22.93 5.13
N TYR A 53 -4.10 24.19 5.17
CA TYR A 53 -2.67 24.54 5.13
C TYR A 53 -1.90 23.99 6.34
N ARG A 54 -2.54 23.82 7.51
CA ARG A 54 -1.85 23.16 8.63
C ARG A 54 -1.57 21.69 8.31
N ALA A 55 -2.56 20.96 7.82
CA ALA A 55 -2.39 19.55 7.50
C ALA A 55 -1.33 19.37 6.40
N ALA A 56 -1.45 20.10 5.29
CA ALA A 56 -0.50 20.04 4.17
C ALA A 56 0.94 20.36 4.60
N ALA A 57 1.16 21.36 5.46
CA ALA A 57 2.52 21.75 5.88
C ALA A 57 3.17 20.65 6.71
N LEU A 58 2.38 20.00 7.56
CA LEU A 58 2.86 18.89 8.39
C LEU A 58 3.24 17.68 7.53
N VAL A 59 2.50 17.41 6.44
CA VAL A 59 2.83 16.36 5.47
C VAL A 59 4.18 16.65 4.79
N GLU A 60 4.36 17.86 4.25
CA GLU A 60 5.60 18.24 3.56
C GLU A 60 6.83 18.27 4.48
N LEU A 61 6.61 18.53 5.78
CA LEU A 61 7.66 18.47 6.80
C LEU A 61 7.94 17.05 7.33
N GLY A 62 7.23 16.03 6.84
CA GLY A 62 7.35 14.65 7.32
C GLY A 62 6.82 14.43 8.74
N GLN A 63 6.05 15.38 9.28
CA GLN A 63 5.45 15.32 10.62
C GLN A 63 4.12 14.57 10.57
N PHE A 64 4.18 13.28 10.24
CA PHE A 64 2.99 12.48 9.91
C PHE A 64 2.02 12.32 11.09
N GLU A 65 2.51 12.13 12.30
CA GLU A 65 1.67 12.00 13.51
C GLU A 65 0.88 13.29 13.81
N GLU A 66 1.50 14.46 13.64
CA GLU A 66 0.82 15.74 13.70
C GLU A 66 -0.14 15.93 12.53
N ALA A 67 0.22 15.50 11.32
CA ALA A 67 -0.61 15.61 10.12
C ALA A 67 -1.92 14.82 10.27
N VAL A 68 -1.86 13.56 10.74
CA VAL A 68 -3.04 12.75 11.08
C VAL A 68 -3.94 13.50 12.05
N ARG A 69 -3.37 14.08 13.13
CA ARG A 69 -4.14 14.86 14.12
C ARG A 69 -4.78 16.10 13.50
N ALA A 70 -4.09 16.78 12.58
CA ALA A 70 -4.61 17.94 11.87
C ALA A 70 -5.77 17.59 10.93
N TYR A 71 -5.64 16.52 10.13
CA TYR A 71 -6.71 16.03 9.27
C TYR A 71 -7.94 15.58 10.08
N ARG A 72 -7.75 14.78 11.13
CA ARG A 72 -8.85 14.37 12.03
C ARG A 72 -9.54 15.58 12.68
N GLN A 73 -8.79 16.62 13.04
CA GLN A 73 -9.37 17.87 13.55
C GLN A 73 -10.18 18.60 12.46
N ALA A 74 -9.65 18.70 11.25
CA ALA A 74 -10.31 19.35 10.12
C ALA A 74 -11.65 18.68 9.80
N VAL A 75 -11.61 17.35 9.62
CA VAL A 75 -12.79 16.50 9.38
C VAL A 75 -13.80 16.58 10.53
N LYS A 76 -13.34 16.58 11.79
CA LYS A 76 -14.25 16.75 12.95
C LYS A 76 -14.91 18.12 12.99
N SER A 77 -14.21 19.16 12.54
CA SER A 77 -14.73 20.53 12.54
C SER A 77 -15.76 20.76 11.43
N HIS A 78 -15.55 20.16 10.26
CA HIS A 78 -16.39 20.28 9.07
C HIS A 78 -16.59 18.90 8.42
N PRO A 79 -17.48 18.06 8.98
CA PRO A 79 -17.59 16.63 8.61
C PRO A 79 -18.17 16.35 7.22
N GLU A 80 -18.74 17.36 6.57
CA GLU A 80 -19.30 17.29 5.22
C GLU A 80 -18.51 18.13 4.20
N ASP A 81 -17.31 18.58 4.57
CA ASP A 81 -16.41 19.25 3.65
C ASP A 81 -15.70 18.20 2.78
N LEU A 82 -15.88 18.29 1.46
CA LEU A 82 -15.32 17.30 0.53
C LEU A 82 -13.80 17.40 0.47
N GLU A 83 -13.24 18.59 0.62
CA GLU A 83 -11.80 18.81 0.52
C GLU A 83 -11.07 18.22 1.73
N PHE A 84 -11.64 18.36 2.93
CA PHE A 84 -11.07 17.68 4.12
C PHE A 84 -11.23 16.18 4.09
N LEU A 85 -12.35 15.70 3.55
CA LEU A 85 -12.56 14.26 3.38
C LEU A 85 -11.53 13.68 2.40
N LEU A 86 -11.35 14.35 1.26
CA LEU A 86 -10.44 13.92 0.22
C LEU A 86 -8.99 13.98 0.70
N GLY A 87 -8.54 15.14 1.20
CA GLY A 87 -7.16 15.31 1.66
C GLY A 87 -6.80 14.39 2.83
N ALA A 88 -7.73 14.10 3.73
CA ALA A 88 -7.50 13.14 4.80
C ALA A 88 -7.45 11.69 4.28
N ALA A 89 -8.35 11.31 3.37
CA ALA A 89 -8.35 9.98 2.77
C ALA A 89 -7.08 9.73 1.94
N ASP A 90 -6.70 10.68 1.09
CA ASP A 90 -5.47 10.66 0.30
C ASP A 90 -4.24 10.49 1.20
N PHE A 91 -4.12 11.30 2.25
CA PHE A 91 -2.98 11.19 3.16
C PHE A 91 -2.93 9.83 3.87
N LEU A 92 -4.06 9.34 4.38
CA LEU A 92 -4.13 8.06 5.08
C LEU A 92 -3.83 6.87 4.16
N ILE A 93 -4.26 6.91 2.90
CA ILE A 93 -4.07 5.81 1.94
C ILE A 93 -2.70 5.89 1.28
N CYS A 94 -2.29 7.07 0.81
CA CYS A 94 -1.09 7.20 -0.03
C CYS A 94 0.19 7.48 0.77
N ARG A 95 0.11 8.08 1.97
CA ARG A 95 1.30 8.39 2.80
C ARG A 95 1.41 7.52 4.04
N MET A 96 0.29 7.00 4.54
CA MET A 96 0.25 6.06 5.66
C MET A 96 -0.13 4.64 5.22
N GLY A 97 0.06 4.30 3.95
CA GLY A 97 -0.41 3.03 3.35
C GLY A 97 0.18 1.76 3.96
N GLU A 98 1.29 1.85 4.68
CA GLU A 98 1.87 0.75 5.47
C GLU A 98 1.09 0.45 6.76
N ASP A 99 0.28 1.40 7.24
CA ASP A 99 -0.58 1.25 8.42
C ASP A 99 -1.99 0.84 7.98
N ARG A 100 -2.30 -0.45 8.17
CA ARG A 100 -3.60 -1.03 7.85
C ARG A 100 -4.77 -0.26 8.48
N GLU A 101 -4.66 0.15 9.74
CA GLU A 101 -5.74 0.89 10.42
C GLU A 101 -5.94 2.28 9.77
N ALA A 102 -4.86 2.92 9.34
CA ALA A 102 -4.92 4.19 8.63
C ALA A 102 -5.62 4.04 7.27
N VAL A 103 -5.28 3.01 6.49
CA VAL A 103 -5.93 2.71 5.20
C VAL A 103 -7.42 2.45 5.39
N GLU A 104 -7.80 1.64 6.39
CA GLU A 104 -9.20 1.37 6.72
C GLU A 104 -9.96 2.67 7.09
N GLU A 105 -9.38 3.56 7.89
CA GLU A 105 -9.95 4.90 8.18
C GLU A 105 -10.10 5.73 6.89
N GLY A 106 -9.10 5.72 6.01
CA GLY A 106 -9.13 6.39 4.71
C GLY A 106 -10.28 5.89 3.81
N LEU A 107 -10.55 4.59 3.80
CA LEU A 107 -11.66 3.99 3.05
C LEU A 107 -13.03 4.41 3.62
N GLU A 108 -13.18 4.53 4.94
CA GLU A 108 -14.40 5.07 5.54
C GLU A 108 -14.65 6.53 5.11
N LEU A 109 -13.58 7.33 5.04
CA LEU A 109 -13.64 8.70 4.55
C LEU A 109 -14.02 8.75 3.06
N CYS A 110 -13.46 7.88 2.23
CA CYS A 110 -13.82 7.75 0.81
C CYS A 110 -15.31 7.44 0.65
N ALA A 111 -15.83 6.46 1.39
CA ALA A 111 -17.25 6.10 1.33
C ALA A 111 -18.16 7.26 1.74
N ARG A 112 -17.79 8.03 2.78
CA ARG A 112 -18.54 9.22 3.21
C ARG A 112 -18.47 10.35 2.18
N GLY A 113 -17.27 10.63 1.66
CA GLY A 113 -16.97 11.64 0.65
C GLY A 113 -17.73 11.39 -0.64
N ARG A 114 -17.63 10.18 -1.19
CA ARG A 114 -18.35 9.75 -2.39
C ARG A 114 -19.86 9.95 -2.27
N LYS A 115 -20.46 9.57 -1.14
CA LYS A 115 -21.90 9.77 -0.90
C LYS A 115 -22.27 11.26 -0.86
N LEU A 116 -21.39 12.12 -0.37
CA LEU A 116 -21.59 13.58 -0.35
C LEU A 116 -21.41 14.18 -1.75
N ALA A 117 -20.36 13.79 -2.48
CA ALA A 117 -20.05 14.25 -3.83
C ALA A 117 -21.21 13.90 -4.79
N HIS A 118 -21.74 12.68 -4.73
CA HIS A 118 -22.95 12.31 -5.47
C HIS A 118 -24.17 13.20 -5.14
N ARG A 119 -24.38 13.57 -3.87
CA ARG A 119 -25.49 14.46 -3.49
C ARG A 119 -25.32 15.89 -4.00
N ARG A 120 -24.09 16.30 -4.30
CA ARG A 120 -23.74 17.63 -4.80
C ARG A 120 -23.54 17.67 -6.31
N ASP A 121 -23.80 16.56 -7.01
CA ASP A 121 -23.53 16.37 -8.43
C ASP A 121 -22.07 16.69 -8.81
N ASP A 122 -21.15 16.45 -7.87
CA ASP A 122 -19.71 16.66 -8.04
C ASP A 122 -19.07 15.41 -8.64
N VAL A 123 -19.02 15.38 -9.98
CA VAL A 123 -18.52 14.24 -10.76
C VAL A 123 -17.02 14.02 -10.53
N GLU A 124 -16.25 15.09 -10.39
CA GLU A 124 -14.81 15.05 -10.15
C GLU A 124 -14.51 14.47 -8.77
N GLY A 125 -15.16 14.98 -7.73
CA GLY A 125 -15.02 14.44 -6.37
C GLY A 125 -15.46 12.97 -6.28
N VAL A 126 -16.52 12.56 -6.98
CA VAL A 126 -16.92 11.13 -7.05
C VAL A 126 -15.79 10.28 -7.62
N TYR A 127 -15.16 10.72 -8.71
CA TYR A 127 -14.02 10.03 -9.32
C TYR A 127 -12.84 9.93 -8.35
N GLU A 128 -12.45 11.04 -7.71
CA GLU A 128 -11.30 11.06 -6.80
C GLU A 128 -11.48 10.10 -5.62
N PHE A 129 -12.68 10.07 -5.01
CA PHE A 129 -12.97 9.12 -3.94
C PHE A 129 -13.00 7.66 -4.42
N LEU A 130 -13.45 7.38 -5.66
CA LEU A 130 -13.43 6.03 -6.21
C LEU A 130 -12.01 5.55 -6.53
N LEU A 131 -11.15 6.46 -7.03
CA LEU A 131 -9.75 6.16 -7.28
C LEU A 131 -9.02 5.83 -5.98
N LEU A 132 -9.15 6.67 -4.96
CA LEU A 132 -8.56 6.42 -3.64
C LEU A 132 -9.14 5.16 -2.98
N GLU A 133 -10.44 4.92 -3.10
CA GLU A 133 -11.07 3.66 -2.64
C GLU A 133 -10.43 2.45 -3.33
N GLY A 134 -10.15 2.54 -4.64
CA GLY A 134 -9.42 1.51 -5.38
C GLY A 134 -7.98 1.28 -4.88
N MET A 135 -7.22 2.35 -4.72
CA MET A 135 -5.83 2.31 -4.20
C MET A 135 -5.75 1.68 -2.81
N GLY A 136 -6.58 2.14 -1.88
CA GLY A 136 -6.60 1.59 -0.52
C GLY A 136 -7.03 0.12 -0.48
N LEU A 137 -7.99 -0.28 -1.32
CA LEU A 137 -8.39 -1.69 -1.41
C LEU A 137 -7.29 -2.57 -2.03
N ASN A 138 -6.50 -2.05 -2.97
CA ASN A 138 -5.31 -2.76 -3.47
C ASN A 138 -4.28 -2.97 -2.36
N GLN A 139 -3.99 -1.94 -1.57
CA GLN A 139 -3.06 -2.02 -0.43
C GLN A 139 -3.51 -3.05 0.62
N LEU A 140 -4.81 -3.15 0.89
CA LEU A 140 -5.37 -4.16 1.80
C LEU A 140 -5.47 -5.58 1.19
N GLY A 141 -5.03 -5.78 -0.06
CA GLY A 141 -5.19 -7.04 -0.78
C GLY A 141 -6.63 -7.35 -1.21
N GLU A 142 -7.58 -6.44 -0.98
CA GLU A 142 -9.00 -6.55 -1.36
C GLU A 142 -9.24 -6.25 -2.85
N CYS A 143 -8.37 -6.77 -3.72
CA CYS A 143 -8.26 -6.41 -5.14
C CYS A 143 -9.55 -6.64 -5.95
N THR A 144 -10.39 -7.60 -5.56
CA THR A 144 -11.71 -7.80 -6.20
C THR A 144 -12.64 -6.61 -5.96
N ARG A 145 -12.63 -6.03 -4.76
CA ARG A 145 -13.39 -4.80 -4.47
C ARG A 145 -12.72 -3.59 -5.11
N ALA A 146 -11.39 -3.55 -5.14
CA ALA A 146 -10.65 -2.50 -5.82
C ALA A 146 -11.07 -2.38 -7.30
N LEU A 147 -11.14 -3.50 -8.02
CA LEU A 147 -11.62 -3.54 -9.41
C LEU A 147 -13.01 -2.90 -9.58
N VAL A 148 -13.95 -3.17 -8.67
CA VAL A 148 -15.29 -2.59 -8.73
C VAL A 148 -15.25 -1.07 -8.59
N SER A 149 -14.45 -0.56 -7.65
CA SER A 149 -14.29 0.88 -7.44
C SER A 149 -13.60 1.56 -8.63
N LEU A 150 -12.56 0.93 -9.18
CA LEU A 150 -11.78 1.46 -10.31
C LEU A 150 -12.57 1.44 -11.62
N ASP A 151 -13.32 0.36 -11.89
CA ASP A 151 -14.24 0.30 -13.02
C ASP A 151 -15.31 1.40 -12.90
N ALA A 152 -15.82 1.68 -11.69
CA ALA A 152 -16.73 2.79 -11.45
C ALA A 152 -16.05 4.15 -11.64
N ALA A 153 -14.79 4.32 -11.24
CA ALA A 153 -14.02 5.54 -11.48
C ALA A 153 -13.87 5.82 -12.99
N LEU A 154 -13.57 4.78 -13.77
CA LEU A 154 -13.42 4.85 -15.22
C LEU A 154 -14.74 5.15 -15.96
N VAL A 155 -15.91 4.91 -15.35
CA VAL A 155 -17.20 5.40 -15.91
C VAL A 155 -17.25 6.94 -15.88
N HIS A 156 -16.67 7.58 -14.86
CA HIS A 156 -16.64 9.03 -14.73
C HIS A 156 -15.50 9.68 -15.52
N VAL A 157 -14.31 9.07 -15.48
CA VAL A 157 -13.12 9.56 -16.20
C VAL A 157 -12.49 8.40 -16.99
N PRO A 158 -12.99 8.11 -18.22
CA PRO A 158 -12.58 6.92 -18.99
C PRO A 158 -11.10 6.89 -19.41
N ARG A 159 -10.42 8.04 -19.39
CA ARG A 159 -9.01 8.19 -19.79
C ARG A 159 -8.10 8.52 -18.60
N SER A 160 -8.53 8.20 -17.38
CA SER A 160 -7.66 8.35 -16.21
C SER A 160 -6.53 7.33 -16.27
N VAL A 161 -5.30 7.81 -16.38
CA VAL A 161 -4.10 6.97 -16.37
C VAL A 161 -3.99 6.25 -15.02
N ASP A 162 -4.17 6.98 -13.91
CA ASP A 162 -4.07 6.44 -12.56
C ASP A 162 -5.08 5.31 -12.32
N ALA A 163 -6.34 5.49 -12.73
CA ALA A 163 -7.37 4.46 -12.56
C ALA A 163 -7.09 3.21 -13.40
N HIS A 164 -6.54 3.36 -14.61
CA HIS A 164 -6.15 2.22 -15.45
C HIS A 164 -4.91 1.50 -14.90
N VAL A 165 -3.93 2.23 -14.36
CA VAL A 165 -2.76 1.65 -13.67
C VAL A 165 -3.24 0.83 -12.46
N GLU A 166 -3.98 1.44 -11.54
CA GLU A 166 -4.49 0.77 -10.35
C GLU A 166 -5.35 -0.45 -10.67
N ARG A 167 -6.12 -0.38 -11.77
CA ARG A 167 -6.91 -1.52 -12.24
C ARG A 167 -6.01 -2.64 -12.75
N GLY A 168 -4.95 -2.30 -13.47
CA GLY A 168 -3.91 -3.25 -13.87
C GLY A 168 -3.23 -3.92 -12.67
N ILE A 169 -2.99 -3.16 -11.60
CA ILE A 169 -2.44 -3.67 -10.33
C ILE A 169 -3.40 -4.70 -9.73
N SER A 170 -4.68 -4.36 -9.58
CA SER A 170 -5.68 -5.31 -9.06
C SER A 170 -5.75 -6.60 -9.89
N LEU A 171 -5.66 -6.50 -11.23
CA LEU A 171 -5.63 -7.68 -12.11
C LEU A 171 -4.37 -8.53 -11.87
N PHE A 172 -3.22 -7.90 -11.70
CA PHE A 172 -1.96 -8.58 -11.42
C PHE A 172 -2.03 -9.33 -10.08
N GLU A 173 -2.49 -8.66 -9.03
CA GLU A 173 -2.65 -9.24 -7.69
C GLU A 173 -3.66 -10.41 -7.68
N LEU A 174 -4.69 -10.35 -8.52
CA LEU A 174 -5.63 -11.46 -8.73
C LEU A 174 -5.08 -12.57 -9.65
N CYS A 175 -3.79 -12.54 -9.98
CA CYS A 175 -3.12 -13.48 -10.88
C CYS A 175 -3.70 -13.53 -12.32
N GLN A 176 -4.44 -12.49 -12.73
CA GLN A 176 -4.97 -12.31 -14.09
C GLN A 176 -3.90 -11.65 -14.96
N PHE A 177 -2.77 -12.34 -15.11
CA PHE A 177 -1.53 -11.77 -15.67
C PHE A 177 -1.67 -11.29 -17.12
N GLU A 178 -2.50 -11.93 -17.94
CA GLU A 178 -2.64 -11.57 -19.35
C GLU A 178 -3.54 -10.34 -19.51
N GLU A 179 -4.61 -10.26 -18.73
CA GLU A 179 -5.47 -9.08 -18.62
C GLU A 179 -4.72 -7.88 -18.05
N ALA A 180 -3.92 -8.10 -17.00
CA ALA A 180 -3.04 -7.08 -16.44
C ALA A 180 -2.03 -6.57 -17.48
N ARG A 181 -1.40 -7.49 -18.24
CA ARG A 181 -0.47 -7.13 -19.33
C ARG A 181 -1.13 -6.23 -20.36
N MET A 182 -2.32 -6.59 -20.83
CA MET A 182 -3.06 -5.80 -21.81
C MET A 182 -3.42 -4.41 -21.26
N ALA A 183 -3.86 -4.33 -19.99
CA ALA A 183 -4.19 -3.07 -19.35
C ALA A 183 -2.97 -2.13 -19.26
N PHE A 184 -1.81 -2.64 -18.81
CA PHE A 184 -0.60 -1.84 -18.75
C PHE A 184 -0.05 -1.46 -20.13
N GLU A 185 -0.20 -2.32 -21.14
CA GLU A 185 0.16 -1.97 -22.52
C GLU A 185 -0.70 -0.83 -23.06
N GLU A 186 -2.02 -0.85 -22.80
CA GLU A 186 -2.95 0.23 -23.15
C GLU A 186 -2.57 1.55 -22.46
N VAL A 187 -2.24 1.51 -21.16
CA VAL A 187 -1.73 2.69 -20.43
C VAL A 187 -0.51 3.29 -21.15
N LEU A 188 0.42 2.46 -21.60
CA LEU A 188 1.64 2.92 -22.27
C LEU A 188 1.43 3.44 -23.69
N GLU A 189 0.27 3.18 -24.32
CA GLU A 189 -0.08 3.83 -25.60
C GLU A 189 -0.37 5.32 -25.40
N ASP A 190 -1.05 5.68 -24.31
CA ASP A 190 -1.41 7.06 -23.96
C ASP A 190 -0.34 7.76 -23.10
N ALA A 191 0.33 7.03 -22.21
CA ALA A 191 1.35 7.51 -21.30
C ALA A 191 2.64 6.66 -21.36
N PRO A 192 3.49 6.83 -22.39
CA PRO A 192 4.68 5.98 -22.61
C PRO A 192 5.74 6.02 -21.48
N GLU A 193 5.65 7.02 -20.60
CA GLU A 193 6.54 7.25 -19.47
C GLU A 193 5.90 6.89 -18.13
N GLU A 194 4.80 6.14 -18.12
CA GLU A 194 4.19 5.65 -16.89
C GLU A 194 5.05 4.54 -16.25
N ALA A 195 5.66 4.87 -15.11
CA ALA A 195 6.69 4.04 -14.48
C ALA A 195 6.11 2.74 -13.89
N TRP A 196 4.92 2.81 -13.27
CA TRP A 196 4.26 1.65 -12.68
C TRP A 196 3.89 0.62 -13.75
N ALA A 197 3.36 1.07 -14.89
CA ALA A 197 3.04 0.18 -16.01
C ALA A 197 4.30 -0.54 -16.55
N HIS A 198 5.44 0.14 -16.64
CA HIS A 198 6.71 -0.54 -16.97
C HIS A 198 7.13 -1.53 -15.89
N HIS A 199 6.98 -1.19 -14.60
CA HIS A 199 7.34 -2.10 -13.51
C HIS A 199 6.55 -3.42 -13.59
N TYR A 200 5.22 -3.35 -13.64
CA TYR A 200 4.37 -4.54 -13.69
C TYR A 200 4.52 -5.34 -14.99
N LEU A 201 4.73 -4.68 -16.15
CA LEU A 201 5.09 -5.40 -17.37
C LEU A 201 6.44 -6.13 -17.25
N GLY A 202 7.37 -5.58 -16.46
CA GLY A 202 8.64 -6.23 -16.11
C GLY A 202 8.44 -7.51 -15.28
N LEU A 203 7.56 -7.46 -14.27
CA LEU A 203 7.15 -8.61 -13.45
C LEU A 203 6.48 -9.69 -14.29
N ILE A 204 5.52 -9.31 -15.14
CA ILE A 204 4.80 -10.23 -16.02
C ILE A 204 5.74 -10.88 -17.05
N ALA A 205 6.65 -10.10 -17.64
CA ALA A 205 7.64 -10.62 -18.58
C ALA A 205 8.61 -11.61 -17.90
N GLU A 206 9.02 -11.33 -16.65
CA GLU A 206 9.87 -12.23 -15.88
C GLU A 206 9.19 -13.57 -15.61
N ARG A 207 7.91 -13.52 -15.17
CA ARG A 207 7.09 -14.70 -14.95
C ARG A 207 6.94 -15.57 -16.20
N ARG A 208 6.89 -14.94 -17.39
CA ARG A 208 6.85 -15.63 -18.68
C ARG A 208 8.20 -16.15 -19.17
N GLY A 209 9.29 -15.87 -18.44
CA GLY A 209 10.65 -16.22 -18.83
C GLY A 209 11.27 -15.31 -19.90
N ASP A 210 10.62 -14.20 -20.27
CA ASP A 210 11.17 -13.21 -21.20
C ASP A 210 12.10 -12.24 -20.47
N MET A 211 13.29 -12.75 -20.13
CA MET A 211 14.31 -11.99 -19.41
C MET A 211 14.80 -10.75 -20.17
N ARG A 212 14.64 -10.71 -21.49
CA ARG A 212 15.04 -9.56 -22.31
C ARG A 212 14.05 -8.42 -22.13
N GLU A 213 12.76 -8.69 -22.27
CA GLU A 213 11.73 -7.66 -22.09
C GLU A 213 11.63 -7.23 -20.63
N SER A 214 11.71 -8.18 -19.69
CA SER A 214 11.71 -7.89 -18.25
C SER A 214 12.79 -6.87 -17.86
N ARG A 215 14.06 -7.11 -18.24
CA ARG A 215 15.16 -6.17 -17.96
C ARG A 215 14.95 -4.80 -18.58
N LYS A 216 14.44 -4.74 -19.82
CA LYS A 216 14.16 -3.49 -20.51
C LYS A 216 13.08 -2.69 -19.78
N ARG A 217 12.02 -3.35 -19.33
CA ARG A 217 10.89 -2.73 -18.63
C ARG A 217 11.30 -2.24 -17.24
N PHE A 218 11.99 -3.06 -16.45
CA PHE A 218 12.53 -2.62 -15.16
C PHE A 218 13.50 -1.45 -15.30
N ALA A 219 14.40 -1.47 -16.29
CA ALA A 219 15.33 -0.36 -16.52
C ALA A 219 14.58 0.95 -16.86
N LYS A 220 13.44 0.89 -17.55
CA LYS A 220 12.61 2.07 -17.83
C LYS A 220 11.91 2.57 -16.57
N ALA A 221 11.32 1.68 -15.77
CA ALA A 221 10.69 2.04 -14.49
C ALA A 221 11.71 2.69 -13.52
N GLN A 222 12.88 2.07 -13.35
CA GLN A 222 14.00 2.57 -12.54
C GLN A 222 14.52 3.94 -13.01
N ALA A 223 14.54 4.18 -14.32
CA ALA A 223 14.97 5.47 -14.87
C ALA A 223 13.94 6.59 -14.66
N LEU A 224 12.65 6.24 -14.60
CA LEU A 224 11.55 7.18 -14.42
C LEU A 224 11.35 7.54 -12.94
N LEU A 225 11.32 6.55 -12.05
CA LEU A 225 11.14 6.72 -10.60
C LEU A 225 12.18 5.89 -9.83
N PRO A 226 13.44 6.37 -9.68
CA PRO A 226 14.52 5.59 -9.05
C PRO A 226 14.31 5.30 -7.57
N GLN A 227 13.59 6.17 -6.85
CA GLN A 227 13.32 5.99 -5.42
C GLN A 227 12.22 4.95 -5.19
N GLU A 228 11.19 4.97 -6.05
CA GLU A 228 10.09 4.01 -6.02
C GLU A 228 10.56 2.62 -6.43
N PHE A 229 11.27 2.55 -7.56
CA PHE A 229 11.78 1.30 -8.12
C PHE A 229 13.31 1.27 -8.06
N PRO A 230 13.91 0.94 -6.91
CA PRO A 230 15.35 0.71 -6.85
C PRO A 230 15.72 -0.60 -7.59
N PRO A 231 17.00 -0.77 -7.96
CA PRO A 231 17.47 -2.09 -8.40
C PRO A 231 17.38 -3.10 -7.23
N PRO A 232 17.03 -4.38 -7.50
CA PRO A 232 16.99 -5.41 -6.47
C PRO A 232 18.35 -5.61 -5.78
N VAL A 233 18.31 -5.91 -4.48
CA VAL A 233 19.49 -6.30 -3.70
C VAL A 233 19.78 -7.77 -3.97
N ALA A 234 20.70 -8.06 -4.87
CA ALA A 234 21.02 -9.45 -5.24
C ALA A 234 21.94 -10.13 -4.21
N LEU A 235 21.66 -11.40 -3.90
CA LEU A 235 22.60 -12.31 -3.22
C LEU A 235 23.02 -13.44 -4.16
N ALA A 236 24.28 -13.87 -4.05
CA ALA A 236 24.68 -15.12 -4.68
C ALA A 236 23.93 -16.29 -4.02
N GLU A 237 23.66 -17.36 -4.78
CA GLU A 237 22.97 -18.56 -4.29
C GLU A 237 23.60 -19.08 -2.99
N GLU A 238 24.94 -19.16 -2.92
CA GLU A 238 25.63 -19.63 -1.72
C GLU A 238 25.50 -18.67 -0.53
N GLU A 239 25.33 -17.36 -0.76
CA GLU A 239 25.13 -16.37 0.30
C GLU A 239 23.69 -16.39 0.81
N PHE A 240 22.72 -16.60 -0.09
CA PHE A 240 21.32 -16.77 0.27
C PHE A 240 21.13 -18.03 1.11
N ASP A 241 21.73 -19.16 0.70
CA ASP A 241 21.72 -20.42 1.45
C ASP A 241 22.33 -20.26 2.85
N GLN A 242 23.43 -19.50 2.98
CA GLN A 242 24.04 -19.20 4.28
C GLN A 242 23.12 -18.37 5.18
N ALA A 243 22.41 -17.38 4.61
CA ALA A 243 21.45 -16.56 5.34
C ALA A 243 20.27 -17.42 5.82
N LEU A 244 19.73 -18.27 4.94
CA LEU A 244 18.65 -19.22 5.26
C LEU A 244 19.07 -20.21 6.35
N GLU A 245 20.26 -20.83 6.23
CA GLU A 245 20.78 -21.71 7.26
C GLU A 245 20.96 -21.01 8.61
N ALA A 246 21.41 -19.75 8.60
CA ALA A 246 21.57 -18.96 9.81
C ALA A 246 20.21 -18.67 10.46
N ALA A 247 19.19 -18.31 9.66
CA ALA A 247 17.82 -18.12 10.12
C ALA A 247 17.26 -19.39 10.78
N VAL A 248 17.37 -20.55 10.12
CA VAL A 248 16.91 -21.84 10.67
C VAL A 248 17.67 -22.21 11.95
N LYS A 249 18.98 -21.95 12.03
CA LYS A 249 19.78 -22.19 13.25
C LYS A 249 19.38 -21.26 14.40
N ALA A 250 18.91 -20.05 14.10
CA ALA A 250 18.45 -19.07 15.09
C ALA A 250 17.06 -19.38 15.67
N LEU A 251 16.27 -20.26 15.03
CA LEU A 251 14.95 -20.65 15.53
C LEU A 251 15.02 -21.26 16.95
N PRO A 252 13.98 -21.09 17.78
CA PRO A 252 13.92 -21.73 19.10
C PRO A 252 14.01 -23.26 19.02
N GLU A 253 14.70 -23.89 19.98
CA GLU A 253 14.90 -25.36 19.98
C GLU A 253 13.59 -26.17 19.97
N HIS A 254 12.53 -25.66 20.62
CA HIS A 254 11.21 -26.31 20.60
C HIS A 254 10.53 -26.23 19.22
N VAL A 255 10.90 -25.26 18.39
CA VAL A 255 10.38 -25.07 17.03
C VAL A 255 11.14 -25.96 16.03
N LYS A 256 12.46 -26.11 16.21
CA LYS A 256 13.31 -26.95 15.35
C LYS A 256 12.80 -28.39 15.25
N GLY A 257 12.23 -28.94 16.32
CA GLY A 257 11.64 -30.28 16.30
C GLY A 257 10.45 -30.45 15.35
N TYR A 258 9.74 -29.36 14.99
CA TYR A 258 8.68 -29.42 13.97
C TYR A 258 9.23 -29.47 12.54
N LEU A 259 10.51 -29.12 12.34
CA LEU A 259 11.16 -29.08 11.03
C LEU A 259 11.78 -30.43 10.60
N ASP A 260 11.82 -31.44 11.47
CA ASP A 260 12.46 -32.74 11.21
C ASP A 260 11.91 -33.47 9.96
N ASN A 261 10.71 -33.11 9.47
CA ASN A 261 10.10 -33.62 8.24
C ASN A 261 9.55 -32.50 7.33
N VAL A 262 10.18 -31.32 7.36
CA VAL A 262 9.82 -30.17 6.52
C VAL A 262 10.94 -29.90 5.54
N THR A 263 10.62 -29.83 4.24
CA THR A 263 11.58 -29.40 3.23
C THR A 263 11.61 -27.88 3.19
N ILE A 264 12.77 -27.26 3.32
CA ILE A 264 12.93 -25.82 3.09
C ILE A 264 13.68 -25.64 1.77
N SER A 265 13.06 -24.96 0.81
CA SER A 265 13.62 -24.74 -0.53
C SER A 265 13.53 -23.29 -0.96
N VAL A 266 14.40 -22.91 -1.89
CA VAL A 266 14.41 -21.57 -2.51
C VAL A 266 13.99 -21.72 -3.96
N GLU A 267 13.03 -20.92 -4.39
CA GLU A 267 12.58 -20.80 -5.78
C GLU A 267 12.69 -19.33 -6.22
N ASP A 268 12.80 -19.08 -7.53
CA ASP A 268 12.89 -17.71 -8.03
C ASP A 268 11.59 -16.91 -7.80
N LEU A 269 10.43 -17.53 -8.08
CA LEU A 269 9.11 -16.92 -8.07
C LEU A 269 8.03 -17.95 -7.70
N PRO A 270 6.89 -17.54 -7.13
CA PRO A 270 5.77 -18.43 -6.84
C PRO A 270 5.19 -19.07 -8.09
N SER A 271 4.79 -20.34 -8.00
CA SER A 271 4.09 -21.03 -9.08
C SER A 271 2.59 -20.65 -9.11
N ASN A 272 1.89 -20.92 -10.21
CA ASN A 272 0.43 -20.70 -10.22
C ASN A 272 -0.31 -21.63 -9.24
N ASP A 273 0.25 -22.81 -8.96
CA ASP A 273 -0.34 -23.72 -7.99
C ASP A 273 -0.26 -23.14 -6.57
N ASP A 274 0.82 -22.42 -6.24
CA ASP A 274 0.93 -21.70 -4.96
C ASP A 274 -0.04 -20.52 -4.90
N LEU A 275 -0.04 -19.68 -5.93
CA LEU A 275 -0.85 -18.46 -5.94
C LEU A 275 -2.35 -18.74 -5.93
N LEU A 276 -2.79 -19.80 -6.61
CA LEU A 276 -4.20 -20.16 -6.76
C LEU A 276 -4.64 -21.23 -5.74
N ALA A 277 -3.82 -21.55 -4.74
CA ALA A 277 -4.13 -22.55 -3.72
C ALA A 277 -5.37 -22.18 -2.88
N GLN A 278 -5.66 -20.89 -2.75
CA GLN A 278 -6.78 -20.34 -2.00
C GLN A 278 -7.57 -19.29 -2.79
N SER A 279 -8.72 -18.87 -2.25
CA SER A 279 -9.59 -17.85 -2.83
C SER A 279 -9.95 -16.81 -1.75
N PRO A 280 -9.56 -15.53 -1.92
CA PRO A 280 -8.84 -14.95 -3.06
C PRO A 280 -7.42 -15.52 -3.22
N PRO A 281 -6.82 -15.42 -4.42
CA PRO A 281 -5.45 -15.90 -4.66
C PRO A 281 -4.43 -15.14 -3.81
N LEU A 282 -3.29 -15.77 -3.55
CA LEU A 282 -2.16 -15.10 -2.92
C LEU A 282 -1.56 -14.06 -3.88
N SER A 283 -1.00 -12.99 -3.32
CA SER A 283 -0.27 -11.99 -4.09
C SER A 283 0.89 -12.64 -4.84
N PRO A 284 1.14 -12.29 -6.12
CA PRO A 284 2.37 -12.69 -6.82
C PRO A 284 3.66 -12.21 -6.15
N SER A 285 3.55 -11.26 -5.22
CA SER A 285 4.65 -10.63 -4.50
C SER A 285 4.97 -11.29 -3.15
N ILE A 286 4.29 -12.38 -2.77
CA ILE A 286 4.59 -13.13 -1.52
C ILE A 286 6.08 -13.50 -1.44
N LEU A 287 6.63 -13.46 -0.23
CA LEU A 287 8.06 -13.71 0.04
C LEU A 287 8.35 -15.18 0.33
N GLY A 288 7.37 -15.91 0.85
CA GLY A 288 7.42 -17.34 1.07
C GLY A 288 6.03 -17.97 1.00
N VAL A 289 5.99 -19.30 1.11
CA VAL A 289 4.75 -20.05 1.35
C VAL A 289 5.01 -21.37 2.07
N PHE A 290 4.10 -21.71 2.98
CA PHE A 290 3.98 -23.01 3.59
C PHE A 290 3.05 -23.92 2.77
N ARG A 291 3.59 -25.03 2.28
CA ARG A 291 2.86 -26.11 1.58
C ARG A 291 2.63 -27.28 2.54
N GLY A 292 1.39 -27.52 2.96
CA GLY A 292 1.02 -28.75 3.69
C GLY A 292 -0.06 -28.53 4.74
N THR A 293 -0.31 -29.55 5.56
CA THR A 293 -1.25 -29.45 6.69
C THR A 293 -0.48 -29.01 7.96
N PRO A 294 -0.91 -27.91 8.63
CA PRO A 294 -0.34 -27.46 9.89
C PRO A 294 -0.34 -28.57 10.95
N VAL A 295 0.67 -28.59 11.82
CA VAL A 295 0.89 -29.65 12.81
C VAL A 295 -0.33 -29.85 13.72
N GLY A 296 -1.02 -28.76 14.10
CA GLY A 296 -2.21 -28.79 14.96
C GLY A 296 -3.46 -29.39 14.30
N GLU A 297 -3.50 -29.45 12.97
CA GLU A 297 -4.69 -29.84 12.19
C GLU A 297 -4.59 -31.25 11.60
N ARG A 298 -3.44 -31.92 11.75
CA ARG A 298 -3.21 -33.25 11.15
C ARG A 298 -4.15 -34.29 11.74
N SER A 299 -4.96 -34.91 10.88
CA SER A 299 -5.82 -36.03 11.26
C SER A 299 -5.11 -37.37 11.10
N VAL A 300 -5.14 -38.21 12.14
CA VAL A 300 -4.61 -39.58 12.12
C VAL A 300 -5.28 -40.46 11.05
N THR A 301 -6.51 -40.12 10.64
CA THR A 301 -7.28 -40.89 9.64
C THR A 301 -7.08 -40.41 8.21
N ASN A 302 -6.49 -39.23 8.02
CA ASN A 302 -6.25 -38.67 6.71
C ASN A 302 -4.78 -38.89 6.30
N ALA A 303 -4.56 -39.77 5.32
CA ALA A 303 -3.22 -40.03 4.81
C ALA A 303 -2.57 -38.80 4.16
N TYR A 304 -3.38 -37.84 3.68
CA TYR A 304 -2.86 -36.62 3.05
C TYR A 304 -2.22 -35.66 4.06
N ASP A 305 -2.65 -35.67 5.32
CA ASP A 305 -2.10 -34.81 6.38
C ASP A 305 -0.69 -35.20 6.83
N HIS A 306 -0.19 -36.32 6.31
CA HIS A 306 1.12 -36.88 6.64
C HIS A 306 2.12 -36.79 5.48
N PHE A 307 1.74 -36.16 4.35
CA PHE A 307 2.74 -35.79 3.35
C PHE A 307 3.74 -34.78 3.94
N PRO A 308 5.02 -34.84 3.54
CA PRO A 308 6.02 -33.89 4.01
C PRO A 308 5.57 -32.47 3.67
N ALA A 309 5.55 -31.60 4.68
CA ALA A 309 5.30 -30.20 4.42
C ALA A 309 6.54 -29.54 3.81
N ALA A 310 6.36 -28.44 3.11
CA ALA A 310 7.45 -27.64 2.59
C ALA A 310 7.29 -26.17 2.94
N ILE A 311 8.40 -25.49 3.14
CA ILE A 311 8.50 -24.04 3.22
C ILE A 311 9.30 -23.61 2.00
N VAL A 312 8.75 -22.73 1.19
CA VAL A 312 9.40 -22.22 0.00
C VAL A 312 9.63 -20.72 0.16
N LEU A 313 10.86 -20.26 -0.06
CA LEU A 313 11.17 -18.83 -0.13
C LEU A 313 11.34 -18.41 -1.58
N TYR A 314 10.86 -17.21 -1.92
CA TYR A 314 10.92 -16.66 -3.27
C TYR A 314 12.01 -15.60 -3.39
N GLN A 315 13.19 -16.03 -3.83
CA GLN A 315 14.41 -15.22 -3.80
C GLN A 315 14.22 -13.87 -4.51
N LYS A 316 13.65 -13.84 -5.72
CA LYS A 316 13.52 -12.57 -6.46
C LYS A 316 12.53 -11.60 -5.84
N ASN A 317 11.52 -12.10 -5.12
CA ASN A 317 10.59 -11.24 -4.40
C ASN A 317 11.28 -10.65 -3.17
N LEU A 318 12.03 -11.46 -2.41
CA LEU A 318 12.86 -11.01 -1.29
C LEU A 318 13.90 -9.96 -1.71
N GLU A 319 14.63 -10.21 -2.80
CA GLU A 319 15.63 -9.27 -3.33
C GLU A 319 15.01 -7.94 -3.81
N ARG A 320 13.75 -7.94 -4.22
CA ARG A 320 13.00 -6.73 -4.60
C ARG A 320 12.44 -5.97 -3.40
N PHE A 321 12.07 -6.70 -2.35
CA PHE A 321 11.51 -6.13 -1.13
C PHE A 321 12.55 -5.30 -0.37
N ALA A 322 13.74 -5.88 -0.15
CA ALA A 322 14.78 -5.25 0.65
C ALA A 322 15.48 -4.08 -0.07
N ARG A 323 15.82 -3.03 0.69
CA ARG A 323 16.61 -1.87 0.21
C ARG A 323 18.10 -2.02 0.47
N THR A 324 18.48 -2.85 1.44
CA THR A 324 19.88 -3.13 1.79
C THR A 324 20.17 -4.61 1.94
N ARG A 325 21.46 -4.99 1.92
CA ARG A 325 21.88 -6.38 2.10
C ARG A 325 21.55 -6.89 3.50
N GLU A 326 21.72 -6.05 4.50
CA GLU A 326 21.40 -6.35 5.89
C GLU A 326 19.91 -6.61 6.08
N GLU A 327 19.07 -5.74 5.51
CA GLU A 327 17.61 -5.89 5.50
C GLU A 327 17.16 -7.16 4.77
N LEU A 328 17.80 -7.52 3.64
CA LEU A 328 17.49 -8.76 2.94
C LEU A 328 17.75 -10.00 3.81
N ILE A 329 18.89 -10.04 4.51
CA ILE A 329 19.21 -11.16 5.41
C ILE A 329 18.22 -11.23 6.58
N GLU A 330 17.83 -10.07 7.13
CA GLU A 330 16.81 -9.98 8.16
C GLU A 330 15.46 -10.47 7.65
N GLN A 331 15.04 -10.06 6.45
CA GLN A 331 13.78 -10.47 5.85
C GLN A 331 13.71 -11.95 5.49
N ILE A 332 14.82 -12.56 5.06
CA ILE A 332 14.90 -14.03 4.94
C ILE A 332 14.56 -14.68 6.29
N GLY A 333 15.09 -14.13 7.39
CA GLY A 333 14.79 -14.60 8.74
C GLY A 333 13.32 -14.44 9.13
N ILE A 334 12.74 -13.27 8.89
CA ILE A 334 11.32 -12.97 9.17
C ILE A 334 10.41 -13.91 8.37
N THR A 335 10.66 -14.04 7.06
CA THR A 335 9.91 -14.94 6.18
C THR A 335 9.96 -16.39 6.67
N VAL A 336 11.14 -16.91 7.06
CA VAL A 336 11.23 -18.26 7.65
C VAL A 336 10.38 -18.37 8.92
N MET A 337 10.44 -17.38 9.81
CA MET A 337 9.67 -17.40 11.05
C MET A 337 8.16 -17.35 10.80
N HIS A 338 7.72 -16.54 9.83
CA HIS A 338 6.32 -16.45 9.39
C HIS A 338 5.81 -17.82 8.92
N GLU A 339 6.50 -18.45 7.97
CA GLU A 339 6.08 -19.75 7.41
C GLU A 339 6.13 -20.89 8.43
N VAL A 340 7.09 -20.83 9.36
CA VAL A 340 7.15 -21.75 10.50
C VAL A 340 5.97 -21.54 11.46
N GLY A 341 5.49 -20.31 11.57
CA GLY A 341 4.26 -19.98 12.28
C GLY A 341 3.04 -20.69 11.71
N HIS A 342 2.84 -20.63 10.39
CA HIS A 342 1.78 -21.39 9.72
C HIS A 342 1.94 -22.90 9.90
N LEU A 343 3.17 -23.42 9.84
CA LEU A 343 3.45 -24.84 10.12
C LEU A 343 2.93 -25.26 11.51
N VAL A 344 3.07 -24.40 12.53
CA VAL A 344 2.60 -24.71 13.89
C VAL A 344 1.13 -24.32 14.13
N GLY A 345 0.45 -23.74 13.13
CA GLY A 345 -0.96 -23.41 13.14
C GLY A 345 -1.30 -22.00 13.64
N LEU A 346 -0.37 -21.05 13.53
CA LEU A 346 -0.68 -19.62 13.73
C LEU A 346 -1.39 -19.06 12.49
N ASP A 347 -2.39 -18.22 12.73
CA ASP A 347 -3.03 -17.41 11.70
C ASP A 347 -2.30 -16.06 11.50
N GLU A 348 -2.76 -15.27 10.52
CA GLU A 348 -2.16 -13.98 10.19
C GLU A 348 -2.21 -13.00 11.37
N ASP A 349 -3.31 -13.01 12.15
CA ASP A 349 -3.46 -12.12 13.31
C ASP A 349 -2.43 -12.47 14.41
N ASP A 350 -2.24 -13.78 14.67
CA ASP A 350 -1.21 -14.28 15.60
C ASP A 350 0.22 -13.90 15.17
N LEU A 351 0.49 -13.85 13.86
CA LEU A 351 1.78 -13.49 13.28
C LEU A 351 2.02 -11.98 13.33
N TRP A 352 1.00 -11.19 13.02
CA TRP A 352 1.01 -9.74 13.09
C TRP A 352 1.32 -9.24 14.52
N GLU A 353 0.66 -9.82 15.54
CA GLU A 353 0.94 -9.49 16.94
C GLU A 353 2.39 -9.76 17.37
N ARG A 354 3.12 -10.57 16.59
CA ARG A 354 4.52 -10.93 16.83
C ARG A 354 5.51 -10.15 15.95
N GLY A 355 5.01 -9.24 15.10
CA GLY A 355 5.81 -8.45 14.18
C GLY A 355 6.43 -9.28 13.05
N LEU A 356 5.67 -10.26 12.54
CA LEU A 356 6.09 -11.15 11.44
C LEU A 356 5.34 -10.87 10.13
N ASP A 357 4.74 -9.70 9.97
CA ASP A 357 3.98 -9.29 8.77
C ASP A 357 4.91 -8.85 7.62
#